data_AF-A0A132B7B1-F1
#
_entry.id   AF-A0A132B7B1-F1
#
_cell.length_a   1.000
_cell.length_b   1.000
_cell.length_c   1.000
_cell.angle_alpha   90.00
_cell.angle_beta   90.00
_cell.angle_gamma   90.00
#
_symmetry.space_group_name_H-M   'P 1'
#
loop_
_entity.id
_entity.type
_entity.pdbx_description
1 polymer ?
#
loop_
_entity_poly.entity_id
_entity_poly.type
_entity_poly.pdbx_seq_one_letter_code
_entity_poly.pdbx_strand_id
1 'polypeptide(L)'
;MTDSNWTLGTGMIIDGNITLPIDTLLDLFGSEYGSYMSPYGAPYMQRALPPSNLDTPASDPSWPYNYHVYKVEKSFNCLAGLIALWFGQLGQGVHYYMSTNVLGLIVGGYLSRVTLS
;
A
#
# COMPACT_ATOMS: atom_id res chain seq x y z
N MET A 1 6.81 9.54 7.37
CA MET A 1 6.62 11.00 7.30
C MET A 1 5.29 11.28 7.97
N THR A 2 5.32 12.05 9.05
CA THR A 2 4.18 12.33 9.92
C THR A 2 3.66 13.71 9.59
N ASP A 3 2.65 13.80 8.74
CA ASP A 3 1.78 14.97 8.71
C ASP A 3 0.36 14.50 8.96
N SER A 4 -0.03 14.67 10.21
CA SER A 4 -1.37 14.53 10.74
C SER A 4 -2.27 15.63 10.14
N ASN A 5 -3.11 15.25 9.17
CA ASN A 5 -4.51 15.65 8.99
C ASN A 5 -4.91 15.54 7.51
N TRP A 6 -5.39 14.37 7.12
CA TRP A 6 -5.99 14.06 5.82
C TRP A 6 -7.42 14.62 5.69
N THR A 7 -7.60 15.89 6.02
CA THR A 7 -8.87 16.59 5.79
C THR A 7 -8.73 17.42 4.53
N LEU A 8 -9.52 17.10 3.49
CA LEU A 8 -9.88 18.14 2.52
C LEU A 8 -10.49 19.30 3.33
N GLY A 9 -10.24 20.56 2.97
CA GLY A 9 -10.67 21.77 3.69
C GLY A 9 -12.18 21.94 3.96
N THR A 10 -12.95 20.86 3.86
CA THR A 10 -14.38 20.67 4.15
C THR A 10 -14.64 19.82 5.41
N GLY A 11 -13.62 19.22 6.05
CA GLY A 11 -13.77 18.43 7.27
C GLY A 11 -14.31 17.01 7.08
N MET A 12 -14.34 16.49 5.85
CA MET A 12 -14.65 15.08 5.60
C MET A 12 -13.44 14.19 5.87
N ILE A 13 -13.65 13.14 6.66
CA ILE A 13 -12.72 12.02 6.78
C ILE A 13 -12.74 11.29 5.43
N ILE A 14 -11.62 11.29 4.71
CA ILE A 14 -11.49 10.56 3.43
C ILE A 14 -11.12 9.08 3.62
N ASP A 15 -10.94 8.66 4.88
CA ASP A 15 -10.54 7.32 5.27
C ASP A 15 -11.67 6.59 6.02
N GLY A 16 -11.98 5.37 5.58
CA GLY A 16 -12.95 4.48 6.22
C GLY A 16 -12.28 3.23 6.78
N ASN A 17 -12.69 2.79 7.97
CA ASN A 17 -12.35 1.45 8.43
C ASN A 17 -13.03 0.41 7.53
N ILE A 18 -12.23 -0.48 6.94
CA ILE A 18 -12.72 -1.63 6.18
C ILE A 18 -12.09 -2.91 6.72
N THR A 19 -12.71 -4.04 6.41
CA THR A 19 -12.12 -5.36 6.58
C THR A 19 -11.71 -5.88 5.22
N LEU A 20 -10.43 -6.20 5.04
CA LEU A 20 -9.97 -6.87 3.83
C LEU A 20 -10.33 -8.36 3.92
N PRO A 21 -11.12 -8.90 2.99
CA PRO A 21 -11.46 -10.31 3.00
C PRO A 21 -10.26 -11.18 2.59
N ILE A 22 -10.31 -12.45 2.98
CA ILE A 22 -9.36 -13.48 2.53
C ILE A 22 -9.33 -13.51 1.01
N ASP A 23 -8.17 -13.83 0.44
CA ASP A 23 -7.85 -13.86 -0.99
C ASP A 23 -7.84 -12.50 -1.70
N THR A 24 -8.04 -11.39 -0.98
CA THR A 24 -7.78 -10.06 -1.55
C THR A 24 -6.30 -9.95 -1.96
N LEU A 25 -6.06 -9.46 -3.18
CA LEU A 25 -4.72 -9.16 -3.67
C LEU A 25 -4.38 -7.69 -3.45
N LEU A 26 -3.20 -7.46 -2.90
CA LEU A 26 -2.62 -6.16 -2.63
C LEU A 26 -1.24 -6.08 -3.25
N ASP A 27 -0.77 -4.86 -3.54
CA ASP A 27 0.60 -4.66 -3.96
C ASP A 27 1.25 -3.41 -3.35
N LEU A 28 2.57 -3.36 -3.46
CA LEU A 28 3.43 -2.35 -2.84
C LEU A 28 4.61 -2.05 -3.77
N PHE A 29 4.85 -0.76 -4.01
CA PHE A 29 6.15 -0.25 -4.50
C PHE A 29 6.91 0.31 -3.30
N GLY A 30 7.80 -0.47 -2.69
CA GLY A 30 8.47 -0.08 -1.47
C GLY A 30 8.87 -1.23 -0.56
N SER A 31 9.51 -0.87 0.56
CA SER A 31 9.94 -1.83 1.57
C SER A 31 8.79 -2.33 2.43
N GLU A 32 8.85 -3.60 2.84
CA GLU A 32 7.92 -4.25 3.78
C GLU A 32 7.92 -3.66 5.19
N TYR A 33 8.87 -2.76 5.51
CA TYR A 33 8.84 -1.96 6.72
C TYR A 33 7.80 -0.82 6.69
N GLY A 34 7.19 -0.55 5.52
CA GLY A 34 6.07 0.36 5.37
C GLY A 34 4.72 -0.24 5.79
N SER A 35 3.70 0.61 5.89
CA SER A 35 2.33 0.25 6.33
C SER A 35 1.23 0.66 5.35
N TYR A 36 1.59 1.10 4.14
CA TYR A 36 0.63 1.45 3.09
C TYR A 36 0.71 0.43 1.96
N MET A 37 -0.44 0.00 1.45
CA MET A 37 -0.54 -0.86 0.28
C MET A 37 -1.64 -0.34 -0.64
N SER A 38 -1.69 -0.80 -1.88
CA SER A 38 -2.78 -0.49 -2.82
C SER A 38 -3.50 -1.77 -3.25
N PRO A 39 -4.72 -1.66 -3.82
CA PRO A 39 -5.30 -2.75 -4.58
C PRO A 39 -4.33 -3.24 -5.67
N TYR A 40 -4.20 -4.55 -5.81
CA TYR A 40 -3.36 -5.14 -6.85
C TYR A 40 -3.69 -4.58 -8.23
N GLY A 41 -2.66 -4.17 -8.97
CA GLY A 41 -2.79 -3.68 -10.34
C GLY A 41 -3.17 -2.20 -10.44
N ALA A 42 -3.27 -1.46 -9.33
CA ALA A 42 -3.50 -0.02 -9.37
C ALA A 42 -2.37 0.69 -10.18
N PRO A 43 -2.70 1.48 -11.21
CA PRO A 43 -1.73 2.27 -11.96
C PRO A 43 -0.81 3.11 -11.07
N TYR A 44 0.48 3.20 -11.42
CA TYR A 44 1.44 3.97 -10.62
C TYR A 44 1.01 5.43 -10.40
N MET A 45 0.47 6.07 -11.44
CA MET A 45 -0.03 7.45 -11.38
C MET A 45 -1.19 7.66 -10.40
N GLN A 46 -1.91 6.59 -10.04
CA GLN A 46 -2.99 6.64 -9.06
C GLN A 46 -2.47 6.56 -7.62
N ARG A 47 -1.19 6.26 -7.44
CA ARG A 47 -0.54 6.08 -6.14
C ARG A 47 0.17 7.34 -5.64
N ALA A 48 0.40 8.31 -6.52
CA ALA A 48 1.10 9.55 -6.21
C ALA A 48 2.40 9.28 -5.43
N LEU A 49 3.21 8.35 -5.93
CA LEU A 49 4.51 7.95 -5.36
C LEU A 49 5.66 8.64 -6.12
N PRO A 50 6.78 8.95 -5.45
CA PRO A 50 7.93 9.54 -6.11
C PRO A 50 8.66 8.49 -6.95
N PRO A 51 9.32 8.86 -8.06
CA PRO A 51 9.99 7.91 -8.95
C PRO A 51 10.96 6.94 -8.27
N SER A 52 11.61 7.36 -7.18
CA SER A 52 12.52 6.52 -6.38
C SER A 52 11.87 5.26 -5.80
N ASN A 53 10.54 5.21 -5.66
CA ASN A 53 9.84 3.99 -5.25
C ASN A 53 9.91 2.88 -6.31
N LEU A 54 10.34 3.19 -7.53
CA LEU A 54 10.62 2.23 -8.61
C LEU A 54 12.09 1.81 -8.65
N ASP A 55 12.94 2.29 -7.74
CA ASP A 55 14.34 1.87 -7.70
C ASP A 55 14.43 0.44 -7.15
N THR A 56 15.10 -0.45 -7.88
CA THR A 56 15.41 -1.80 -7.38
C THR A 56 16.40 -1.69 -6.21
N PRO A 57 16.06 -2.16 -5.00
CA PRO A 57 16.98 -2.06 -3.86
C PRO A 57 18.21 -2.94 -4.06
N ALA A 58 19.41 -2.35 -3.93
CA ALA A 58 20.66 -3.13 -4.01
C ALA A 58 20.78 -4.20 -2.91
N SER A 59 20.10 -4.02 -1.79
CA SER A 59 20.05 -4.97 -0.67
C SER A 59 19.19 -6.20 -0.94
N ASP A 60 18.22 -6.10 -1.85
CA ASP A 60 17.35 -7.21 -2.23
C ASP A 60 16.93 -7.08 -3.71
N PRO A 61 17.82 -7.49 -4.63
CA PRO A 61 17.59 -7.36 -6.06
C PRO A 61 16.55 -8.36 -6.60
N SER A 62 16.04 -9.26 -5.75
CA SER A 62 15.03 -10.28 -6.11
C SER A 62 13.67 -9.64 -6.46
N TRP A 63 13.44 -8.40 -6.01
CA TRP A 63 12.21 -7.64 -6.24
C TRP A 63 12.49 -6.44 -7.13
N PRO A 64 12.48 -6.63 -8.47
CA PRO A 64 12.70 -5.54 -9.40
C PRO A 64 11.67 -4.43 -9.18
N TYR A 65 12.11 -3.18 -9.32
CA TYR A 65 11.31 -1.98 -9.07
C TYR A 65 10.74 -1.86 -7.65
N ASN A 66 11.30 -2.62 -6.70
CA ASN A 66 10.79 -2.73 -5.34
C ASN A 66 9.29 -3.10 -5.31
N TYR A 67 8.85 -3.88 -6.30
CA TYR A 67 7.45 -4.23 -6.48
C TYR A 67 7.15 -5.58 -5.83
N HIS A 68 6.16 -5.59 -4.95
CA HIS A 68 5.75 -6.77 -4.20
C HIS A 68 4.24 -6.96 -4.31
N VAL A 69 3.80 -8.22 -4.38
CA VAL A 69 2.38 -8.59 -4.41
C VAL A 69 2.10 -9.53 -3.26
N TYR A 70 0.95 -9.34 -2.62
CA TYR A 70 0.54 -10.08 -1.44
C TYR A 70 -0.90 -10.56 -1.57
N LYS A 71 -1.18 -11.70 -0.94
CA LYS A 71 -2.53 -12.23 -0.78
C LYS A 71 -2.91 -12.21 0.70
N VAL A 72 -4.14 -11.78 0.99
CA VAL A 72 -4.72 -11.83 2.33
C VAL A 72 -5.05 -13.28 2.70
N GLU A 73 -4.38 -13.83 3.71
CA GLU A 73 -4.60 -15.20 4.21
C GLU A 73 -5.57 -15.24 5.39
N LYS A 74 -5.69 -14.13 6.13
CA LYS A 74 -6.65 -13.96 7.22
C LYS A 74 -7.26 -12.57 7.10
N SER A 75 -8.57 -12.45 7.27
CA SER A 75 -9.22 -11.14 7.23
C SER A 75 -8.69 -10.22 8.34
N PHE A 76 -8.43 -8.96 8.02
CA PHE A 76 -8.02 -7.96 9.01
C PHE A 76 -8.55 -6.58 8.65
N ASN A 77 -8.59 -5.68 9.64
CA ASN A 77 -9.05 -4.32 9.48
C ASN A 77 -7.92 -3.40 9.02
N CYS A 78 -8.24 -2.46 8.15
CA CYS A 78 -7.36 -1.37 7.75
C CYS A 78 -8.16 -0.09 7.53
N LEU A 79 -7.45 1.03 7.39
CA LEU A 79 -8.03 2.28 6.94
C LEU A 79 -7.88 2.38 5.43
N ALA A 80 -9.00 2.43 4.70
CA ALA A 80 -9.03 2.67 3.27
C ALA A 80 -9.28 4.14 3.00
N GLY A 81 -8.44 4.75 2.17
CA GLY A 81 -8.46 6.18 1.91
C GLY A 81 -8.21 6.52 0.44
N LEU A 82 -8.62 7.72 0.03
CA LEU A 82 -8.29 8.25 -1.29
C LEU A 82 -6.90 8.88 -1.28
N ILE A 83 -6.12 8.56 -2.31
CA ILE A 83 -4.78 9.11 -2.49
C ILE A 83 -4.91 10.50 -3.11
N ALA A 84 -4.40 11.54 -2.43
CA ALA A 84 -4.35 12.89 -2.97
C ALA A 84 -3.40 13.01 -4.16
N LEU A 85 -3.58 14.03 -5.00
CA LEU A 85 -2.63 14.38 -6.06
C LEU A 85 -1.29 14.78 -5.43
N TRP A 86 -0.19 14.24 -5.95
CA TRP A 86 1.17 14.57 -5.51
C TRP A 86 2.22 14.12 -6.54
N PHE A 87 3.47 14.57 -6.42
CA PHE A 87 4.59 14.25 -7.33
C PHE A 87 4.27 14.37 -8.83
N GLY A 88 3.44 15.36 -9.21
CA GLY A 88 3.03 15.56 -10.60
C GLY A 88 2.07 14.48 -11.15
N GLN A 89 1.50 13.66 -10.27
CA GLN A 89 0.56 12.59 -10.60
C GLN A 89 -0.83 12.91 -10.06
N LEU A 90 -1.84 12.34 -10.72
CA LEU A 90 -3.25 12.61 -10.42
C LEU A 90 -3.69 12.06 -9.06
N GLY A 91 -3.04 10.99 -8.57
CA GLY A 91 -3.55 10.25 -7.42
C GLY A 91 -4.92 9.65 -7.72
N GLN A 92 -5.87 9.82 -6.79
CA GLN A 92 -7.25 9.33 -6.86
C GLN A 92 -7.40 7.80 -6.84
N GLY A 93 -6.30 7.07 -6.62
CA GLY A 93 -6.36 5.67 -6.25
C GLY A 93 -6.82 5.49 -4.81
N VAL A 94 -6.97 4.22 -4.42
CA VAL A 94 -7.22 3.82 -3.03
C VAL A 94 -5.89 3.37 -2.42
N HIS A 95 -5.63 3.81 -1.19
CA HIS A 95 -4.62 3.18 -0.34
C HIS A 95 -5.27 2.44 0.83
N TYR A 96 -4.53 1.50 1.39
CA TYR A 96 -4.86 0.84 2.64
C TYR A 96 -3.73 1.10 3.63
N TYR A 97 -4.06 1.76 4.73
CA TYR A 97 -3.16 1.94 5.86
C TYR A 97 -3.42 0.87 6.92
N MET A 98 -2.37 0.09 7.20
CA MET A 98 -2.43 -1.07 8.07
C MET A 98 -2.01 -0.71 9.50
N SER A 99 -2.51 -1.46 10.49
CA SER A 99 -2.19 -1.25 11.91
C SER A 99 -0.73 -1.58 12.30
N THR A 100 -0.01 -2.27 11.42
CA THR A 100 1.41 -2.60 11.55
C THR A 100 2.07 -2.55 10.17
N ASN A 101 3.38 -2.79 10.08
CA ASN A 101 4.07 -2.87 8.79
C ASN A 101 3.75 -4.19 8.06
N VAL A 102 3.99 -4.21 6.75
CA VAL A 102 3.72 -5.38 5.90
C VAL A 102 4.48 -6.62 6.40
N LEU A 103 5.72 -6.46 6.84
CA LEU A 103 6.49 -7.57 7.43
C LEU A 103 5.80 -8.18 8.65
N GLY A 104 5.24 -7.35 9.54
CA GLY A 104 4.49 -7.80 10.71
C GLY A 104 3.23 -8.58 10.33
N LEU A 105 2.53 -8.15 9.28
CA LEU A 105 1.37 -8.89 8.75
C LEU A 105 1.78 -10.24 8.14
N ILE A 106 2.93 -10.32 7.48
CA ILE A 106 3.47 -11.58 6.94
C ILE A 106 3.83 -12.53 8.08
N VAL A 107 4.59 -12.06 9.07
CA VAL A 107 5.00 -12.88 10.23
C VAL A 107 3.79 -13.35 11.04
N GLY A 108 2.74 -12.53 11.16
CA GLY A 108 1.46 -12.90 11.79
C GLY A 108 0.59 -13.86 10.96
N GLY A 109 0.98 -14.16 9.71
CA GLY A 109 0.23 -15.00 8.79
C GLY A 109 -1.08 -14.37 8.30
N TYR A 110 -1.16 -13.03 8.26
CA TYR A 110 -2.27 -12.30 7.65
C TYR A 110 -2.04 -12.09 6.15
N LEU A 111 -0.78 -12.00 5.72
CA LEU A 111 -0.38 -11.87 4.32
C LEU A 111 0.60 -12.98 3.93
N SER A 112 0.51 -13.42 2.68
CA SER A 112 1.56 -14.20 2.02
C SER A 112 2.11 -13.43 0.83
N ARG A 113 3.39 -13.63 0.50
CA ARG A 113 4.00 -13.09 -0.73
C ARG A 113 3.54 -13.91 -1.92
N VAL A 114 3.18 -13.24 -3.00
CA VAL A 114 2.85 -13.86 -4.29
C VAL A 114 4.08 -13.83 -5.18
N THR A 115 4.52 -14.99 -5.65
CA THR A 115 5.56 -15.09 -6.67
C THR A 115 4.96 -14.76 -8.03
N LEU A 116 5.53 -13.77 -8.72
CA LEU A 116 5.17 -13.45 -10.10
C LEU A 116 5.99 -14.35 -11.02
N SER A 117 5.32 -15.27 -11.71
CA SER A 117 5.91 -16.21 -12.68
C SER A 117 5.89 -15.66 -14.10
#